data_AF-A0A914SSI9-F1
#
_entry.id   AF-A0A914SSI9-F1
#
_cell.length_a   1.000
_cell.length_b   1.000
_cell.length_c   1.000
_cell.angle_alpha   90.00
_cell.angle_beta   90.00
_cell.angle_gamma   90.00
#
_symmetry.space_group_name_H-M   'P 1'
#
loop_
_entity.id
_entity.type
_entity.pdbx_description
1 polymer ?
#
loop_
_entity_poly.entity_id
_entity_poly.type
_entity_poly.pdbx_seq_one_letter_code
_entity_poly.pdbx_strand_id
1 'polypeptide(L)'
;MKHILINFCVLFLVTNAFHSGVYESFRREPEVYKQNEKTNVFSLTEFLNIDCSEPVCDGELADIYCRGDILATAWYFNLQDICPGTRLQLPVENVHKNFAKLSKPIKIEDFKEFCSDNFEFVPYLEEAKIVDWNPYPDMFKRINNKRILLLANFINRQWPLLSRKFDRDVLLNRTLYPVVPVPKPFFVPGGRFQVYFYWDSFWILKGIF
;
A
#
# COMPACT_ATOMS: atom_id res chain seq x y z
N MET A 1 11.56 1.59 -37.98
CA MET A 1 10.28 2.19 -37.52
C MET A 1 9.61 1.23 -36.55
N LYS A 2 9.70 1.49 -35.24
CA LYS A 2 8.86 0.87 -34.22
C LYS A 2 8.43 2.00 -33.30
N HIS A 3 7.13 2.23 -33.25
CA HIS A 3 6.51 3.35 -32.55
C HIS A 3 6.74 3.25 -31.05
N ILE A 4 7.20 4.36 -30.50
CA ILE A 4 7.33 4.66 -29.08
C ILE A 4 5.89 4.88 -28.56
N LEU A 5 5.35 3.92 -27.82
CA LEU A 5 4.19 4.14 -26.96
C LEU A 5 4.68 4.74 -25.64
N ILE A 6 5.01 6.04 -25.66
CA ILE A 6 4.95 6.87 -24.47
C ILE A 6 3.49 7.30 -24.36
N ASN A 7 2.68 6.51 -23.66
CA ASN A 7 1.42 6.99 -23.12
C ASN A 7 1.06 6.05 -21.97
N PHE A 8 1.24 6.55 -20.75
CA PHE A 8 0.43 6.32 -19.53
C PHE A 8 1.18 6.70 -18.25
N CYS A 9 2.50 6.84 -18.28
CA CYS A 9 3.27 7.11 -17.05
C CYS A 9 3.33 8.59 -16.63
N VAL A 10 2.81 9.53 -17.42
CA VAL A 10 2.91 10.98 -17.14
C VAL A 10 1.64 11.54 -16.46
N LEU A 11 0.51 10.83 -16.47
CA LEU A 11 -0.71 11.40 -15.87
C LEU A 11 -0.67 11.48 -14.33
N PHE A 12 0.03 10.57 -13.64
CA PHE A 12 0.00 10.56 -12.18
C PHE A 12 0.73 11.75 -11.52
N LEU A 13 1.62 12.44 -12.25
CA LEU A 13 2.25 13.67 -11.74
C LEU A 13 1.46 14.95 -12.08
N VAL A 14 0.38 14.86 -12.88
CA VAL A 14 -0.39 16.04 -13.33
C VAL A 14 -1.89 15.96 -13.00
N THR A 15 -2.45 14.80 -12.64
CA THR A 15 -3.88 14.71 -12.32
C THR A 15 -4.11 14.35 -10.85
N ASN A 16 -4.16 15.37 -10.01
CA ASN A 16 -5.26 15.44 -9.05
C ASN A 16 -6.55 15.32 -9.87
N ALA A 17 -7.19 14.14 -9.78
CA ALA A 17 -8.55 13.80 -10.17
C ALA A 17 -8.61 12.50 -11.01
N PHE A 18 -9.54 11.63 -10.58
CA PHE A 18 -10.07 10.44 -11.24
C PHE A 18 -9.27 9.13 -11.12
N HIS A 19 -9.67 8.38 -10.09
CA HIS A 19 -9.83 6.93 -10.07
C HIS A 19 -10.29 6.37 -11.43
N SER A 20 -9.64 5.29 -11.88
CA SER A 20 -10.22 3.95 -12.08
C SER A 20 -9.32 3.16 -13.02
N GLY A 21 -8.82 2.02 -12.55
CA GLY A 21 -7.96 1.12 -13.33
C GLY A 21 -8.75 0.12 -14.17
N VAL A 22 -8.04 -0.61 -15.05
CA VAL A 22 -8.42 -1.93 -15.55
C VAL A 22 -7.13 -2.68 -15.90
N TYR A 23 -6.94 -3.88 -15.35
CA TYR A 23 -5.92 -4.85 -15.75
C TYR A 23 -6.61 -5.99 -16.51
N GLU A 24 -6.03 -6.35 -17.66
CA GLU A 24 -6.37 -7.51 -18.46
C GLU A 24 -5.46 -8.67 -18.02
N SER A 25 -6.00 -9.86 -17.72
CA SER A 25 -5.15 -11.03 -17.45
C SER A 25 -5.66 -12.33 -18.11
N PHE A 26 -4.70 -12.91 -18.82
CA PHE A 26 -4.48 -14.27 -19.32
C PHE A 26 -5.59 -15.34 -19.22
N ARG A 27 -5.91 -15.81 -20.43
CA ARG A 27 -6.77 -16.91 -20.85
C ARG A 27 -6.21 -18.29 -20.46
N ARG A 28 -7.01 -19.09 -19.75
CA ARG A 28 -7.00 -20.57 -19.85
C ARG A 28 -8.44 -20.99 -20.15
N GLU A 29 -8.68 -21.49 -21.35
CA GLU A 29 -9.96 -22.10 -21.75
C GLU A 29 -10.16 -23.45 -21.03
N PRO A 30 -11.40 -23.76 -20.68
CA PRO A 30 -11.99 -24.94 -21.32
C PRO A 30 -13.34 -24.61 -21.99
N GLU A 31 -13.57 -25.37 -23.05
CA GLU A 31 -14.69 -25.39 -23.98
C GLU A 31 -16.06 -25.30 -23.29
N VAL A 32 -16.82 -24.22 -23.50
CA VAL A 32 -18.23 -24.22 -23.97
C VAL A 32 -18.57 -22.77 -24.40
N TYR A 33 -18.27 -22.41 -25.66
CA TYR A 33 -18.75 -21.16 -26.25
C TYR A 33 -20.00 -21.42 -27.08
N LYS A 34 -21.15 -20.94 -26.62
CA LYS A 34 -22.27 -20.57 -27.50
C LYS A 34 -22.39 -19.05 -27.50
N GLN A 35 -21.78 -18.41 -28.49
CA GLN A 35 -22.00 -16.99 -28.78
C GLN A 35 -23.45 -16.79 -29.25
N ASN A 36 -24.18 -15.90 -28.59
CA ASN A 36 -25.38 -15.28 -29.15
C ASN A 36 -25.04 -13.81 -29.46
N GLU A 37 -24.92 -13.53 -30.76
CA GLU A 37 -24.33 -12.32 -31.36
C GLU A 37 -25.19 -11.04 -31.29
N LYS A 38 -26.17 -10.91 -30.38
CA LYS A 38 -27.17 -9.82 -30.52
C LYS A 38 -27.41 -8.88 -29.34
N THR A 39 -26.58 -8.91 -28.31
CA THR A 39 -26.63 -7.86 -27.27
C THR A 39 -25.23 -7.56 -26.77
N ASN A 40 -24.64 -6.44 -27.19
CA ASN A 40 -23.49 -5.80 -26.52
C ASN A 40 -23.94 -5.16 -25.20
N VAL A 41 -24.64 -5.94 -24.37
CA VAL A 41 -24.88 -5.59 -22.98
C VAL A 41 -23.94 -6.47 -22.19
N PHE A 42 -22.89 -5.86 -21.66
CA PHE A 42 -22.08 -6.49 -20.62
C PHE A 42 -22.98 -6.58 -19.39
N SER A 43 -23.74 -7.68 -19.30
CA SER A 43 -24.59 -7.93 -18.15
C SER A 43 -23.68 -8.29 -16.99
N LEU A 44 -23.41 -7.33 -16.12
CA LEU A 44 -22.71 -7.54 -14.86
C LEU A 44 -23.52 -8.42 -13.88
N THR A 45 -24.54 -9.15 -14.32
CA THR A 45 -25.38 -9.98 -13.46
C THR A 45 -24.65 -11.15 -12.79
N GLU A 46 -23.43 -11.45 -13.21
CA GLU A 46 -22.45 -12.22 -12.42
C GLU A 46 -21.43 -11.23 -11.81
N PHE A 47 -21.92 -10.28 -11.03
CA PHE A 47 -21.06 -9.58 -10.09
C PHE A 47 -20.45 -10.67 -9.22
N LEU A 48 -19.11 -10.77 -9.25
CA LEU A 48 -18.28 -11.62 -8.41
C LEU A 48 -19.05 -12.07 -7.17
N ASN A 49 -19.43 -13.35 -7.10
CA ASN A 49 -19.91 -13.94 -5.85
C ASN A 49 -18.72 -13.92 -4.89
N ILE A 50 -18.51 -12.77 -4.25
CA ILE A 50 -17.52 -12.59 -3.20
C ILE A 50 -18.06 -13.39 -2.03
N ASP A 51 -17.36 -14.45 -1.68
CA ASP A 51 -17.68 -15.22 -0.50
C ASP A 51 -17.43 -14.36 0.75
N CYS A 52 -18.48 -13.74 1.26
CA CYS A 52 -18.43 -12.95 2.50
C CYS A 52 -18.29 -13.84 3.75
N SER A 53 -18.21 -15.17 3.59
CA SER A 53 -18.00 -16.10 4.70
C SER A 53 -16.54 -16.12 5.15
N GLU A 54 -15.60 -15.77 4.26
CA GLU A 54 -14.18 -15.67 4.60
C GLU A 54 -13.82 -14.24 5.08
N PRO A 55 -13.07 -14.10 6.18
CA PRO A 55 -12.63 -12.79 6.64
C PRO A 55 -11.65 -12.17 5.63
N VAL A 56 -11.86 -10.88 5.32
CA VAL A 56 -10.89 -10.11 4.51
C VAL A 56 -9.57 -9.88 5.26
N CYS A 57 -9.61 -9.94 6.60
CA CYS A 57 -8.47 -9.79 7.47
C CYS A 57 -8.46 -10.92 8.50
N ASP A 58 -7.32 -11.61 8.57
CA ASP A 58 -7.06 -12.67 9.54
C ASP A 58 -5.82 -12.37 10.37
N GLY A 59 -5.62 -13.19 11.40
CA GLY A 59 -4.44 -13.16 12.28
C GLY A 59 -4.71 -12.49 13.63
N GLU A 60 -3.69 -12.54 14.50
CA GLU A 60 -3.77 -12.12 15.91
C GLU A 60 -4.08 -10.62 16.07
N LEU A 61 -3.71 -9.81 15.07
CA LEU A 61 -3.93 -8.36 15.07
C LEU A 61 -5.30 -7.94 14.52
N ALA A 62 -6.09 -8.87 13.97
CA ALA A 62 -7.33 -8.56 13.25
C ALA A 62 -8.34 -7.82 14.14
N ASP A 63 -8.47 -8.21 15.41
CA ASP A 63 -9.44 -7.66 16.37
C ASP A 63 -9.04 -6.27 16.92
N ILE A 64 -7.86 -5.78 16.53
CA ILE A 64 -7.37 -4.44 16.84
C ILE A 64 -7.43 -3.56 15.58
N TYR A 65 -6.92 -4.05 14.45
CA TYR A 65 -6.63 -3.24 13.27
C TYR A 65 -7.62 -3.37 12.10
N CYS A 66 -8.45 -4.41 12.07
CA CYS A 66 -9.38 -4.62 10.97
C CYS A 66 -10.84 -4.76 11.41
N ARG A 67 -11.09 -5.35 12.58
CA ARG A 67 -12.42 -5.55 13.15
C ARG A 67 -12.35 -5.40 14.68
N GLY A 68 -13.50 -5.46 15.34
CA GLY A 68 -13.59 -5.49 16.80
C GLY A 68 -13.85 -4.13 17.47
N ASP A 69 -14.08 -4.19 18.77
CA ASP A 69 -14.58 -3.06 19.56
C ASP A 69 -13.57 -1.92 19.70
N ILE A 70 -12.26 -2.21 19.71
CA ILE A 70 -11.21 -1.18 19.79
C ILE A 70 -11.29 -0.27 18.56
N LEU A 71 -11.28 -0.86 17.36
CA LEU A 71 -11.39 -0.12 16.11
C LEU A 71 -12.73 0.60 16.03
N ALA A 72 -13.84 -0.09 16.34
CA ALA A 72 -15.17 0.52 16.32
C ALA A 72 -15.30 1.72 17.27
N THR A 73 -14.71 1.64 18.47
CA THR A 73 -14.68 2.74 19.45
C THR A 73 -13.85 3.92 18.95
N ALA A 74 -12.71 3.66 18.30
CA ALA A 74 -11.92 4.72 17.69
C ALA A 74 -12.68 5.46 16.60
N TRP A 75 -13.37 4.75 15.70
CA TRP A 75 -14.24 5.36 14.69
C TRP A 75 -15.38 6.16 15.33
N TYR A 76 -16.03 5.62 16.36
CA TYR A 76 -17.12 6.29 17.07
C TYR A 76 -16.67 7.64 17.68
N PHE A 77 -15.45 7.71 18.21
CA PHE A 77 -14.87 8.94 18.77
C PHE A 77 -14.11 9.80 17.75
N ASN A 78 -14.09 9.43 16.47
CA ASN A 78 -13.31 10.09 15.43
C ASN A 78 -11.80 10.16 15.74
N LEU A 79 -11.23 9.06 16.23
CA LEU A 79 -9.82 8.89 16.60
C LEU A 79 -9.09 7.87 15.71
N GLN A 80 -9.70 7.42 14.61
CA GLN A 80 -9.14 6.41 13.71
C GLN A 80 -7.76 6.77 13.12
N ASP A 81 -7.42 8.06 13.04
CA ASP A 81 -6.12 8.52 12.52
C ASP A 81 -4.99 8.40 13.56
N ILE A 82 -5.33 8.23 14.84
CA ILE A 82 -4.36 8.15 15.95
C ILE A 82 -4.46 6.85 16.74
N CYS A 83 -5.57 6.13 16.63
CA CYS A 83 -5.85 4.90 17.37
C CYS A 83 -6.67 3.91 16.52
N PRO A 84 -6.27 2.64 16.41
CA PRO A 84 -4.99 2.10 16.88
C PRO A 84 -3.80 2.71 16.11
N GLY A 85 -2.69 2.98 16.81
CA GLY A 85 -1.46 3.54 16.24
C GLY A 85 -0.74 2.56 15.31
N THR A 86 0.43 2.91 14.77
CA THR A 86 1.15 2.02 13.82
C THR A 86 1.84 0.84 14.49
N ARG A 87 2.02 0.86 15.81
CA ARG A 87 2.69 -0.19 16.57
C ARG A 87 2.00 -0.45 17.90
N LEU A 88 1.93 -1.72 18.31
CA LEU A 88 1.56 -2.09 19.66
C LEU A 88 2.73 -1.87 20.63
N GLN A 89 2.46 -1.23 21.77
CA GLN A 89 3.43 -1.13 22.87
C GLN A 89 3.47 -2.41 23.73
N LEU A 90 2.40 -3.20 23.70
CA LEU A 90 2.20 -4.41 24.49
C LEU A 90 1.73 -5.58 23.61
N PRO A 91 1.92 -6.84 24.03
CA PRO A 91 1.32 -7.99 23.35
C PRO A 91 -0.20 -7.88 23.25
N VAL A 92 -0.77 -8.49 22.20
CA VAL A 92 -2.20 -8.45 21.86
C VAL A 92 -3.10 -8.77 23.05
N GLU A 93 -2.76 -9.79 23.84
CA GLU A 93 -3.55 -10.21 25.00
C GLU A 93 -3.64 -9.12 26.06
N ASN A 94 -2.57 -8.36 26.25
CA ASN A 94 -2.53 -7.29 27.23
C ASN A 94 -3.32 -6.07 26.76
N VAL A 95 -3.29 -5.77 25.46
CA VAL A 95 -4.12 -4.70 24.87
C VAL A 95 -5.60 -5.01 25.06
N HIS A 96 -6.04 -6.25 24.78
CA HIS A 96 -7.43 -6.65 25.02
C HIS A 96 -7.79 -6.62 26.51
N LYS A 97 -6.90 -7.07 27.40
CA LYS A 97 -7.13 -6.98 28.85
C LYS A 97 -7.27 -5.53 29.33
N ASN A 98 -6.48 -4.61 28.79
CA ASN A 98 -6.56 -3.20 29.13
C ASN A 98 -7.86 -2.58 28.62
N PHE A 99 -8.26 -2.90 27.39
CA PHE A 99 -9.54 -2.44 26.84
C PHE A 99 -10.74 -2.94 27.66
N ALA A 100 -10.71 -4.21 28.11
CA ALA A 100 -11.76 -4.80 28.92
C ALA A 100 -11.93 -4.16 30.32
N LYS A 101 -10.92 -3.43 30.82
CA LYS A 101 -11.00 -2.70 32.11
C LYS A 101 -11.77 -1.38 32.00
N LEU A 102 -11.98 -0.86 30.79
CA LEU A 102 -12.68 0.41 30.59
C LEU A 102 -14.13 0.28 31.07
N SER A 103 -14.57 1.23 31.90
CA SER A 103 -15.95 1.26 32.39
C SER A 103 -16.92 1.55 31.24
N LYS A 104 -18.04 0.83 31.17
CA LYS A 104 -19.10 1.07 30.17
C LYS A 104 -20.19 1.98 30.77
N PRO A 105 -20.68 3.00 30.04
CA PRO A 105 -20.26 3.43 28.70
C PRO A 105 -18.86 4.06 28.71
N ILE A 106 -18.06 3.75 27.68
CA ILE A 106 -16.67 4.23 27.57
C ILE A 106 -16.69 5.75 27.40
N LYS A 107 -15.87 6.46 28.18
CA LYS A 107 -15.63 7.90 28.01
C LYS A 107 -14.48 8.13 27.04
N ILE A 108 -14.55 9.24 26.30
CA ILE A 108 -13.53 9.57 25.30
C ILE A 108 -12.16 9.81 25.94
N GLU A 109 -12.10 10.39 27.15
CA GLU A 109 -10.85 10.61 27.88
C GLU A 109 -10.18 9.28 28.27
N ASP A 110 -10.95 8.37 28.87
CA ASP A 110 -10.46 7.03 29.25
C ASP A 110 -9.97 6.24 28.02
N PHE A 111 -10.66 6.38 26.88
CA PHE A 111 -10.25 5.73 25.64
C PHE A 111 -8.98 6.33 25.04
N LYS A 112 -8.79 7.66 25.14
CA LYS A 112 -7.55 8.32 24.71
C LYS A 112 -6.35 7.87 25.56
N GLU A 113 -6.53 7.75 26.87
CA GLU A 113 -5.51 7.21 27.77
C GLU A 113 -5.18 5.76 27.41
N PHE A 114 -6.22 4.92 27.22
CA PHE A 114 -6.03 3.56 26.69
C PHE A 114 -5.23 3.55 25.38
N CYS A 115 -5.53 4.43 24.43
CA CYS A 115 -4.79 4.47 23.17
C CYS A 115 -3.32 4.85 23.38
N SER A 116 -3.04 5.84 24.23
CA SER A 116 -1.68 6.29 24.56
C SER A 116 -0.84 5.23 25.27
N ASP A 117 -1.48 4.39 26.09
CA ASP A 117 -0.79 3.36 26.87
C ASP A 117 -0.50 2.08 26.07
N ASN A 118 -1.25 1.85 24.99
CA ASN A 118 -1.23 0.57 24.27
C ASN A 118 -0.67 0.70 22.84
N PHE A 119 -0.72 1.89 22.23
CA PHE A 119 -0.29 2.10 20.84
C PHE A 119 0.71 3.25 20.71
N GLU A 120 1.55 3.17 19.68
CA GLU A 120 2.53 4.21 19.33
C GLU A 120 2.46 4.49 17.83
N PHE A 121 2.83 5.71 17.43
CA PHE A 121 3.00 6.08 16.03
C PHE A 121 4.49 6.15 15.67
N VAL A 122 5.01 5.05 15.11
CA VAL A 122 6.37 4.96 14.57
C VAL A 122 6.35 4.71 13.06
N PRO A 123 7.32 5.25 12.29
CA PRO A 123 7.43 4.96 10.88
C PRO A 123 7.89 3.51 10.62
N TYR A 124 7.26 2.82 9.66
CA TYR A 124 7.69 1.46 9.29
C TYR A 124 8.99 1.41 8.50
N LEU A 125 9.29 2.47 7.78
CA LEU A 125 10.32 2.51 6.75
C LEU A 125 11.40 3.53 7.08
N GLU A 126 12.63 3.17 6.73
CA GLU A 126 13.79 4.07 6.71
C GLU A 126 14.34 4.19 5.28
N GLU A 127 15.17 5.20 5.04
CA GLU A 127 15.84 5.39 3.76
C GLU A 127 16.78 4.21 3.46
N ALA A 128 16.72 3.69 2.24
CA ALA A 128 17.64 2.66 1.79
C ALA A 128 18.66 3.23 0.81
N LYS A 129 19.94 3.01 1.11
CA LYS A 129 21.04 3.37 0.23
C LYS A 129 21.08 2.47 -1.02
N ILE A 130 21.00 3.09 -2.19
CA ILE A 130 21.21 2.43 -3.48
C ILE A 130 22.68 2.56 -3.87
N VAL A 131 23.38 1.44 -4.08
CA VAL A 131 24.84 1.44 -4.32
C VAL A 131 25.21 1.52 -5.81
N ASP A 132 24.31 1.11 -6.69
CA ASP A 132 24.48 1.03 -8.13
C ASP A 132 23.81 2.19 -8.90
N TRP A 133 23.24 3.16 -8.18
CA TRP A 133 22.63 4.33 -8.79
C TRP A 133 23.69 5.22 -9.47
N ASN A 134 23.50 5.47 -10.76
CA ASN A 134 24.31 6.39 -11.55
C ASN A 134 23.46 7.61 -11.95
N PRO A 135 23.85 8.85 -11.61
CA PRO A 135 23.11 10.05 -12.04
C PRO A 135 23.05 10.23 -13.56
N TYR A 136 24.02 9.67 -14.30
CA TYR A 136 24.13 9.75 -15.76
C TYR A 136 24.40 8.37 -16.38
N PRO A 137 23.40 7.47 -16.43
CA PRO A 137 23.54 6.15 -17.03
C PRO A 137 23.85 6.24 -18.53
N ASP A 138 24.60 5.28 -19.07
CA ASP A 138 25.03 5.28 -20.47
C ASP A 138 23.86 5.34 -21.47
N MET A 139 22.69 4.83 -21.09
CA MET A 139 21.46 4.97 -21.89
C MET A 139 21.14 6.42 -22.24
N PHE A 140 21.46 7.39 -21.38
CA PHE A 140 21.15 8.80 -21.61
C PHE A 140 21.91 9.36 -22.82
N LYS A 141 23.07 8.79 -23.17
CA LYS A 141 23.83 9.15 -24.38
C LYS A 141 23.04 8.87 -25.66
N ARG A 142 22.05 7.97 -25.62
CA ARG A 142 21.20 7.62 -26.78
C ARG A 142 20.00 8.57 -26.94
N ILE A 143 19.76 9.47 -25.98
CA ILE A 143 18.61 10.39 -25.99
C ILE A 143 19.00 11.70 -26.67
N ASN A 144 18.65 11.85 -27.95
CA ASN A 144 18.99 13.05 -28.72
C ASN A 144 18.12 14.28 -28.37
N ASN A 145 16.89 14.07 -27.91
CA ASN A 145 15.97 15.16 -27.59
C ASN A 145 16.30 15.74 -26.20
N LYS A 146 16.73 17.01 -26.15
CA LYS A 146 17.11 17.71 -24.91
C LYS A 146 16.00 17.72 -23.85
N ARG A 147 14.73 17.89 -24.24
CA ARG A 147 13.61 17.92 -23.27
C ARG A 147 13.39 16.56 -22.63
N ILE A 148 13.48 15.49 -23.42
CA ILE A 148 13.37 14.10 -22.94
C ILE A 148 14.55 13.77 -22.02
N LEU A 149 15.77 14.20 -22.39
CA LEU A 149 16.96 14.01 -21.55
C LEU A 149 16.83 14.72 -20.19
N LEU A 150 16.29 15.94 -20.17
CA LEU A 150 16.04 16.66 -18.92
C LEU A 150 15.01 15.93 -18.04
N LEU A 151 13.91 15.44 -18.64
CA LEU A 151 12.91 14.65 -17.93
C LEU A 151 13.50 13.33 -17.37
N ALA A 152 14.27 12.59 -18.18
CA ALA A 152 14.92 11.35 -17.76
C ALA A 152 15.90 11.59 -16.60
N ASN A 153 16.69 12.67 -16.65
CA ASN A 153 17.56 13.07 -15.54
C ASN A 153 16.77 13.41 -14.27
N PHE A 154 15.66 14.14 -14.40
CA PHE A 154 14.80 14.48 -13.27
C PHE A 154 14.23 13.23 -12.59
N ILE A 155 13.69 12.30 -13.38
CA ILE A 155 13.15 11.02 -12.90
C ILE A 155 14.23 10.18 -12.23
N ASN A 156 15.40 10.04 -12.87
CA ASN A 156 16.50 9.23 -12.32
C ASN A 156 16.98 9.74 -10.95
N ARG A 157 16.91 11.06 -10.72
CA ARG A 157 17.25 11.65 -9.43
C ARG A 157 16.20 11.42 -8.34
N GLN A 158 14.99 10.96 -8.69
CA GLN A 158 13.98 10.60 -7.71
C GLN A 158 14.26 9.24 -7.07
N TRP A 159 14.92 8.31 -7.78
CA TRP A 159 15.08 6.93 -7.29
C TRP A 159 15.75 6.83 -5.91
N PRO A 160 16.88 7.49 -5.63
CA PRO A 160 17.47 7.48 -4.28
C PRO A 160 16.50 8.01 -3.21
N LEU A 161 15.72 9.05 -3.54
CA LEU A 161 14.77 9.67 -2.62
C LEU A 161 13.56 8.79 -2.30
N LEU A 162 13.20 7.88 -3.21
CA LEU A 162 12.08 6.95 -3.10
C LEU A 162 12.48 5.57 -2.58
N SER A 163 13.77 5.32 -2.41
CA SER A 163 14.29 4.04 -1.92
C SER A 163 14.08 3.89 -0.43
N ARG A 164 13.44 2.81 -0.03
CA ARG A 164 13.07 2.50 1.36
C ARG A 164 13.43 1.06 1.71
N LYS A 165 13.60 0.82 3.00
CA LYS A 165 13.66 -0.52 3.60
C LYS A 165 12.86 -0.50 4.90
N PHE A 166 12.39 -1.66 5.33
CA PHE A 166 11.77 -1.77 6.65
C PHE A 166 12.81 -1.52 7.74
N ASP A 167 12.40 -0.79 8.77
CA ASP A 167 13.19 -0.59 9.98
C ASP A 167 13.51 -1.94 10.64
N ARG A 168 14.65 -2.01 11.31
CA ARG A 168 15.11 -3.24 11.97
C ARG A 168 14.13 -3.71 13.05
N ASP A 169 13.49 -2.80 13.79
CA ASP A 169 12.50 -3.16 14.81
C ASP A 169 11.29 -3.85 14.18
N VAL A 170 10.79 -3.33 13.04
CA VAL A 170 9.67 -3.91 12.30
C VAL A 170 10.01 -5.32 11.81
N LEU A 171 11.25 -5.55 11.35
CA LEU A 171 11.70 -6.86 10.88
C LEU A 171 11.79 -7.90 12.00
N LEU A 172 12.19 -7.49 13.20
CA LEU A 172 12.39 -8.36 14.37
C LEU A 172 11.11 -8.60 15.17
N ASN A 173 10.24 -7.60 15.29
CA ASN A 173 9.07 -7.61 16.16
C ASN A 173 7.75 -7.61 15.37
N ARG A 174 7.66 -8.46 14.33
CA ARG A 174 6.55 -8.46 13.34
C ARG A 174 5.16 -8.60 13.95
N THR A 175 5.04 -9.25 15.10
CA THR A 175 3.76 -9.45 15.80
C THR A 175 3.19 -8.17 16.41
N LEU A 176 3.99 -7.10 16.51
CA LEU A 176 3.55 -5.80 17.05
C LEU A 176 3.10 -4.81 15.97
N TYR A 177 3.26 -5.15 14.69
CA TYR A 177 3.05 -4.24 13.57
C TYR A 177 1.99 -4.78 12.60
N PRO A 178 0.99 -3.97 12.20
CA PRO A 178 -0.03 -4.36 11.23
C PRO A 178 0.50 -4.24 9.78
N VAL A 179 1.74 -4.67 9.52
CA VAL A 179 2.39 -4.63 8.21
C VAL A 179 3.16 -5.92 7.96
N VAL A 180 3.26 -6.33 6.70
CA VAL A 180 4.07 -7.48 6.28
C VAL A 180 5.42 -6.97 5.78
N PRO A 181 6.52 -7.11 6.55
CA PRO A 181 7.81 -6.56 6.15
C PRO A 181 8.55 -7.50 5.17
N VAL A 182 9.29 -6.89 4.24
CA VAL A 182 10.21 -7.60 3.33
C VAL A 182 11.68 -7.29 3.65
N PRO A 183 12.61 -8.23 3.45
CA PRO A 183 14.00 -8.08 3.88
C PRO A 183 14.87 -7.23 2.94
N LYS A 184 14.38 -6.89 1.74
CA LYS A 184 15.15 -6.17 0.72
C LYS A 184 14.63 -4.73 0.56
N PRO A 185 15.51 -3.78 0.19
CA PRO A 185 15.07 -2.46 -0.22
C PRO A 185 14.09 -2.52 -1.39
N PHE A 186 13.20 -1.53 -1.43
CA PHE A 186 12.23 -1.33 -2.50
C PHE A 186 12.00 0.16 -2.72
N PHE A 187 11.22 0.50 -3.74
CA PHE A 187 10.84 1.88 -4.04
C PHE A 187 9.39 2.10 -3.65
N VAL A 188 9.11 3.21 -2.96
CA VAL A 188 7.74 3.66 -2.70
C VAL A 188 7.25 4.58 -3.83
N PRO A 189 5.93 4.65 -4.09
CA PRO A 189 5.39 5.57 -5.09
C PRO A 189 5.63 7.05 -4.75
N GLY A 190 5.79 7.38 -3.46
CA GLY A 190 6.06 8.74 -3.02
C GLY A 190 5.94 8.97 -1.51
N GLY A 191 6.62 10.04 -1.05
CA GLY A 191 6.40 10.74 0.22
C GLY A 191 5.87 9.91 1.40
N ARG A 192 4.58 10.11 1.71
CA ARG A 192 3.89 9.66 2.94
C ARG A 192 3.62 8.17 3.04
N PHE A 193 3.86 7.39 1.98
CA PHE A 193 3.54 5.97 1.99
C PHE A 193 4.57 5.19 2.80
N GLN A 194 4.09 4.45 3.80
CA GLN A 194 4.93 3.59 4.65
C GLN A 194 4.86 2.11 4.27
N VAL A 195 4.35 1.82 3.06
CA VAL A 195 4.23 0.48 2.52
C VAL A 195 4.54 0.47 1.02
N TYR A 196 4.86 -0.70 0.49
CA TYR A 196 4.98 -0.92 -0.95
C TYR A 196 3.62 -1.32 -1.54
N PHE A 197 3.39 -0.96 -2.80
CA PHE A 197 2.17 -1.32 -3.52
C PHE A 197 2.50 -2.24 -4.69
N TYR A 198 1.72 -3.31 -4.85
CA TYR A 198 2.01 -4.35 -5.83
C TYR A 198 2.07 -3.81 -7.27
N TRP A 199 0.99 -3.19 -7.74
CA TRP A 199 0.90 -2.70 -9.12
C TRP A 199 1.81 -1.50 -9.39
N ASP A 200 2.01 -0.59 -8.42
CA ASP A 200 3.01 0.48 -8.54
C ASP A 200 4.43 -0.08 -8.66
N SER A 201 4.76 -1.10 -7.88
CA SER A 201 6.09 -1.73 -7.91
C SER A 201 6.42 -2.25 -9.32
N PHE A 202 5.44 -2.80 -10.03
CA PHE A 202 5.63 -3.23 -11.43
C PHE A 202 6.06 -2.07 -12.33
N TRP A 203 5.36 -0.94 -12.27
CA TRP A 203 5.67 0.23 -13.11
C TRP A 203 6.97 0.91 -12.71
N ILE A 204 7.28 0.96 -11.41
CA ILE A 204 8.56 1.47 -10.93
C ILE A 204 9.71 0.60 -11.45
N LEU A 205 9.61 -0.73 -11.34
CA LEU A 205 10.63 -1.63 -11.86
C LEU A 205 10.79 -1.51 -13.39
N LYS A 206 9.69 -1.33 -14.12
CA LYS A 206 9.73 -1.05 -15.58
C LYS A 206 10.37 0.28 -15.94
N GLY A 207 10.38 1.26 -15.04
CA GLY A 207 11.05 2.54 -15.24
C GLY A 207 12.53 2.55 -14.82
N ILE A 208 12.93 1.62 -13.96
CA ILE A 208 14.32 1.48 -13.48
C ILE A 208 15.18 0.66 -14.45
N PHE A 209 14.64 -0.44 -14.99
CA PHE A 209 15.32 -1.35 -15.91
C PHE A 209 15.08 -0.98 -17.38
#